data_AF-A0A956IZX3-F1
#
_entry.id   AF-A0A956IZX3-F1
#
_cell.length_a   1.000
_cell.length_b   1.000
_cell.length_c   1.000
_cell.angle_alpha   90.00
_cell.angle_beta   90.00
_cell.angle_gamma   90.00
#
_symmetry.space_group_name_H-M   'P 1'
#
loop_
_entity.id
_entity.type
_entity.pdbx_description
1 polymer ?
#
loop_
_entity_poly.entity_id
_entity_poly.type
_entity_poly.pdbx_seq_one_letter_code
_entity_poly.pdbx_strand_id
1 'polypeptide(L)'
;MSDLTPQAERACDHALGLLDEADERAFLASLDDPHSPTDFELAAAELELGVLGLGGVNAERIPEELEKRLEAAATAYGWALTAAPANLSQGAPDASQTKSRAGVPGAGFDWGRYLGWAAAAVALLVTAAVLSQRPTEPVAALPPQVPSVEPVVDAAPPPTPVEERQALLEGGQAVKLSWSATKDEAASGASGDVVWSGARQVGYMRFKGLKPNDPKEAQYQLWIFAKGQDERYPVDGGVFDVDSSGEVVVAIDPKLHVDEPTLFAVTVEKPGGVVVSKRERIVLTAAAGG
;
A
#
# COMPACT_ATOMS: atom_id res chain seq x y z
N MET A 1 -17.46 -34.26 -4.44
CA MET A 1 -16.80 -33.28 -5.31
C MET A 1 -17.92 -32.57 -6.04
N SER A 2 -18.49 -31.57 -5.37
CA SER A 2 -19.41 -30.64 -6.03
C SER A 2 -18.50 -29.62 -6.69
N ASP A 3 -18.63 -29.42 -8.00
CA ASP A 3 -17.95 -28.36 -8.73
C ASP A 3 -18.16 -27.05 -7.99
N LEU A 4 -17.07 -26.43 -7.55
CA LEU A 4 -17.07 -25.00 -7.29
C LEU A 4 -17.51 -24.36 -8.60
N THR A 5 -18.56 -23.53 -8.56
CA THR A 5 -18.98 -22.82 -9.76
C THR A 5 -17.79 -22.02 -10.29
N PRO A 6 -17.58 -21.91 -11.62
CA PRO A 6 -16.46 -21.15 -12.20
C PRO A 6 -16.32 -19.72 -11.69
N GLN A 7 -17.39 -19.17 -11.10
CA GLN A 7 -17.43 -17.85 -10.48
C GLN A 7 -16.74 -17.82 -9.10
N ALA A 8 -16.83 -18.90 -8.32
CA ALA A 8 -16.16 -19.00 -7.01
C ALA A 8 -14.64 -19.13 -7.15
N GLU A 9 -14.18 -19.84 -8.19
CA GLU A 9 -12.76 -19.91 -8.55
C GLU A 9 -12.22 -18.52 -8.92
N ARG A 10 -12.94 -17.80 -9.80
CA ARG A 10 -12.58 -16.43 -10.17
C ARG A 10 -12.57 -15.43 -9.01
N ALA A 11 -13.48 -15.58 -8.04
CA ALA A 11 -13.49 -14.74 -6.85
C ALA A 11 -12.25 -14.99 -5.96
N CYS A 12 -11.82 -16.25 -5.82
CA CYS A 12 -10.60 -16.58 -5.12
C CYS A 12 -9.37 -16.05 -5.86
N ASP A 13 -9.33 -16.19 -7.18
CA ASP A 13 -8.24 -15.67 -8.01
C ASP A 13 -8.18 -14.13 -7.95
N HIS A 14 -9.31 -13.44 -7.92
CA HIS A 14 -9.37 -11.99 -7.70
C HIS A 14 -8.80 -11.62 -6.32
N ALA A 15 -9.22 -12.30 -5.26
CA ALA A 15 -8.73 -12.04 -3.90
C ALA A 15 -7.23 -12.31 -3.74
N LEU A 16 -6.66 -13.20 -4.56
CA LEU A 16 -5.25 -13.52 -4.58
C LEU A 16 -4.44 -12.71 -5.62
N GLY A 17 -5.09 -11.83 -6.39
CA GLY A 17 -4.45 -11.04 -7.45
C GLY A 17 -3.92 -11.87 -8.63
N LEU A 18 -4.55 -13.03 -8.90
CA LEU A 18 -4.14 -14.00 -9.91
C LEU A 18 -4.89 -13.83 -11.24
N LEU A 19 -5.89 -12.96 -11.31
CA LEU A 19 -6.60 -12.64 -12.56
C LEU A 19 -5.75 -11.72 -13.44
N ASP A 20 -5.83 -11.92 -14.75
CA ASP A 20 -5.32 -10.94 -15.70
C ASP A 20 -6.28 -9.75 -15.85
N GLU A 21 -5.82 -8.67 -16.48
CA GLU A 21 -6.59 -7.43 -16.59
C GLU A 21 -7.92 -7.60 -17.36
N ALA A 22 -8.01 -8.57 -18.26
CA ALA A 22 -9.23 -8.84 -19.03
C ALA A 22 -10.25 -9.60 -18.17
N ASP A 23 -9.79 -10.61 -17.43
CA ASP A 23 -10.60 -11.41 -16.53
C ASP A 23 -11.02 -10.63 -15.27
N GLU A 24 -10.16 -9.76 -14.75
CA GLU A 24 -10.48 -8.85 -13.65
C GLU A 24 -11.59 -7.88 -14.05
N ARG A 25 -11.50 -7.24 -15.22
CA ARG A 25 -12.58 -6.36 -15.72
C ARG A 25 -13.89 -7.12 -15.94
N ALA A 26 -13.82 -8.35 -16.46
CA ALA A 26 -15.00 -9.17 -16.67
C ALA A 26 -15.63 -9.62 -15.35
N PHE A 27 -14.81 -9.91 -14.34
CA PHE A 27 -15.26 -10.25 -12.99
C PHE A 27 -15.93 -9.05 -12.32
N LEU A 28 -15.30 -7.87 -12.32
CA LEU A 28 -15.88 -6.64 -11.76
C LEU A 28 -17.19 -6.25 -12.44
N ALA A 29 -17.27 -6.36 -13.77
CA ALA A 29 -18.51 -6.12 -14.51
C ALA A 29 -19.63 -7.12 -14.15
N SER A 30 -19.28 -8.33 -13.69
CA SER A 30 -20.26 -9.32 -13.22
C SER A 30 -20.77 -9.07 -11.80
N LEU A 31 -20.04 -8.27 -11.00
CA LEU A 31 -20.48 -7.85 -9.65
C LEU A 31 -21.52 -6.72 -9.72
N ASP A 32 -21.49 -5.92 -10.79
CA ASP A 32 -22.42 -4.80 -11.04
C ASP A 32 -23.79 -5.26 -11.58
N ASP A 33 -24.03 -6.58 -11.69
CA ASP A 33 -25.33 -7.14 -12.04
C ASP A 33 -26.28 -7.09 -10.83
N PRO A 34 -27.41 -6.33 -10.88
CA PRO A 34 -28.39 -6.25 -9.79
C PRO A 34 -29.12 -7.57 -9.52
N HIS A 35 -28.89 -8.62 -10.32
CA HIS A 35 -29.35 -9.99 -10.10
C HIS A 35 -28.26 -10.94 -9.58
N SER A 36 -27.05 -10.44 -9.31
CA SER A 36 -26.00 -11.20 -8.63
C SER A 36 -26.42 -11.51 -7.18
N PRO A 37 -26.28 -12.76 -6.69
CA PRO A 37 -26.62 -13.09 -5.33
C PRO A 37 -25.69 -12.34 -4.36
N THR A 38 -26.31 -11.48 -3.55
CA THR A 38 -25.77 -10.64 -2.46
C THR A 38 -24.99 -11.43 -1.41
N ASP A 39 -25.02 -12.75 -1.48
CA ASP A 39 -24.29 -13.67 -0.59
C ASP A 39 -22.76 -13.53 -0.74
N PHE A 40 -22.24 -13.12 -1.91
CA PHE A 40 -20.80 -13.00 -2.13
C PHE A 40 -20.18 -11.76 -1.48
N GLU A 41 -20.85 -10.61 -1.52
CA GLU A 41 -20.38 -9.42 -0.80
C GLU A 41 -20.46 -9.60 0.71
N LEU A 42 -21.51 -10.29 1.20
CA LEU A 42 -21.63 -10.62 2.62
C LEU A 42 -20.53 -11.58 3.07
N ALA A 43 -20.23 -12.61 2.27
CA ALA A 43 -19.18 -13.58 2.58
C ALA A 43 -17.78 -12.95 2.55
N ALA A 44 -17.52 -12.02 1.62
CA ALA A 44 -16.28 -11.26 1.58
C ALA A 44 -16.12 -10.36 2.82
N ALA A 45 -17.17 -9.64 3.19
CA ALA A 45 -17.19 -8.81 4.39
C ALA A 45 -17.04 -9.63 5.69
N GLU A 46 -17.68 -10.80 5.77
CA GLU A 46 -17.53 -11.73 6.90
C GLU A 46 -16.13 -12.32 6.99
N LEU A 47 -15.48 -12.63 5.85
CA LEU A 47 -14.10 -13.09 5.83
C LEU A 47 -13.14 -11.98 6.28
N GLU A 48 -13.35 -10.74 5.84
CA GLU A 48 -12.53 -9.59 6.22
C GLU A 48 -12.66 -9.27 7.72
N LEU A 49 -13.89 -9.32 8.27
CA LEU A 49 -14.15 -9.24 9.72
C LEU A 49 -13.55 -10.42 10.48
N GLY A 50 -13.57 -11.63 9.90
CA GLY A 50 -12.96 -12.82 10.45
C GLY A 50 -11.43 -12.74 10.51
N VAL A 51 -10.80 -12.20 9.46
CA VAL A 51 -9.35 -11.97 9.37
C VAL A 51 -8.90 -10.93 10.40
N LEU A 52 -9.69 -9.84 10.57
CA LEU A 52 -9.50 -8.86 11.63
C LEU A 52 -9.69 -9.46 13.04
N GLY A 53 -10.55 -10.47 13.19
CA GLY A 53 -10.78 -11.18 14.45
C GLY A 53 -9.73 -12.26 14.77
N LEU A 54 -9.03 -12.80 13.76
CA LEU A 54 -8.01 -13.84 13.91
C LEU A 54 -6.61 -13.28 14.14
N GLY A 55 -6.33 -12.08 13.65
CA GLY A 55 -5.14 -11.32 14.01
C GLY A 55 -5.43 -10.51 15.25
N GLY A 56 -4.97 -10.95 16.42
CA GLY A 56 -4.99 -10.15 17.65
C GLY A 56 -4.21 -8.85 17.48
N VAL A 57 -4.83 -7.86 16.84
CA VAL A 57 -4.40 -6.47 16.89
C VAL A 57 -4.60 -6.05 18.34
N ASN A 58 -3.49 -5.89 19.05
CA ASN A 58 -3.45 -4.88 20.10
C ASN A 58 -3.75 -3.56 19.39
N ALA A 59 -5.04 -3.23 19.29
CA ALA A 59 -5.51 -1.93 18.84
C ALA A 59 -5.08 -0.93 19.91
N GLU A 60 -3.82 -0.50 19.81
CA GLU A 60 -3.32 0.58 20.63
C GLU A 60 -4.21 1.78 20.35
N ARG A 61 -4.83 2.30 21.42
CA ARG A 61 -5.77 3.41 21.32
C ARG A 61 -5.05 4.57 20.64
N ILE A 62 -5.65 5.08 19.57
CA ILE A 62 -5.13 6.24 18.84
C ILE A 62 -4.78 7.35 19.86
N PRO A 63 -3.55 7.89 19.85
CA PRO A 63 -3.18 8.97 20.76
C PRO A 63 -4.11 10.17 20.60
N GLU A 64 -4.53 10.80 21.70
CA GLU A 64 -5.50 11.91 21.69
C GLU A 64 -5.08 13.08 20.78
N GLU A 65 -3.77 13.30 20.63
CA GLU A 65 -3.24 14.33 19.74
C GLU A 65 -3.49 14.01 18.26
N LEU A 66 -3.40 12.73 17.89
CA LEU A 66 -3.68 12.28 16.52
C LEU A 66 -5.17 12.35 16.22
N GLU A 67 -6.03 12.05 17.21
CA GLU A 67 -7.47 12.20 17.11
C GLU A 67 -7.87 13.67 16.85
N LYS A 68 -7.32 14.62 17.62
CA LYS A 68 -7.56 16.06 17.40
C LYS A 68 -7.08 16.55 16.04
N ARG A 69 -5.94 16.05 15.55
CA ARG A 69 -5.42 16.40 14.22
C ARG A 69 -6.31 15.85 13.11
N LEU A 70 -6.82 14.64 13.28
CA LEU A 70 -7.79 14.03 12.37
C LEU A 70 -9.09 14.83 12.34
N GLU A 71 -9.63 15.24 13.51
CA GLU A 71 -10.83 16.09 13.65
C GLU A 71 -10.67 17.53 13.10
N ALA A 72 -9.46 18.08 13.16
CA ALA A 72 -9.15 19.37 12.54
C ALA A 72 -9.08 19.26 11.00
N ALA A 73 -8.40 18.24 10.48
CA ALA A 73 -8.23 18.01 9.04
C ALA A 73 -9.57 17.73 8.36
N ALA A 74 -10.29 16.77 8.91
CA ALA A 74 -11.73 16.64 8.86
C ALA A 74 -12.51 17.94 8.59
N THR A 75 -12.59 18.80 9.61
CA THR A 75 -13.41 20.01 9.60
C THR A 75 -12.96 20.97 8.48
N ALA A 76 -11.66 21.04 8.22
CA ALA A 76 -11.10 21.84 7.12
C ALA A 76 -11.54 21.35 5.73
N TYR A 77 -11.79 20.05 5.56
CA TYR A 77 -12.30 19.46 4.33
C TYR A 77 -13.83 19.46 4.21
N GLY A 78 -14.55 20.01 5.20
CA GLY A 78 -16.01 20.05 5.18
C GLY A 78 -16.67 18.68 5.30
N TRP A 79 -15.92 17.63 5.66
CA TRP A 79 -16.54 16.45 6.23
C TRP A 79 -17.11 16.92 7.59
N ALA A 80 -18.39 16.80 7.81
CA ALA A 80 -18.89 16.75 9.17
C ALA A 80 -19.19 15.27 9.35
N LEU A 81 -18.53 14.62 10.31
CA LEU A 81 -19.12 13.42 10.89
C LEU A 81 -20.43 13.89 11.51
N THR A 82 -21.50 13.90 10.74
CA THR A 82 -22.85 14.01 11.28
C THR A 82 -22.95 12.91 12.32
N ALA A 83 -22.98 13.31 13.59
CA ALA A 83 -23.25 12.41 14.69
C ALA A 83 -24.45 11.56 14.28
N ALA A 84 -24.28 10.24 14.32
CA ALA A 84 -25.34 9.30 14.02
C ALA A 84 -26.60 9.72 14.80
N PRO A 85 -27.79 9.79 14.17
CA PRO A 85 -28.99 10.17 14.89
C PRO A 85 -29.19 9.21 16.06
N ALA A 86 -29.33 9.78 17.26
CA ALA A 86 -29.42 9.07 18.55
C ALA A 86 -30.67 8.17 18.72
N ASN A 87 -31.35 7.80 17.63
CA ASN A 87 -32.62 7.08 17.63
C ASN A 87 -32.62 5.74 16.87
N LEU A 88 -31.46 5.14 16.58
CA LEU A 88 -31.40 3.77 16.05
C LEU A 88 -31.52 2.67 17.13
N SER A 89 -31.95 3.00 18.35
CA SER A 89 -32.18 2.02 19.42
C SER A 89 -33.66 1.73 19.73
N GLN A 90 -34.60 2.10 18.86
CA GLN A 90 -36.00 1.70 18.98
C GLN A 90 -36.50 1.10 17.66
N GLY A 91 -36.29 -0.21 17.52
CA GLY A 91 -36.80 -0.93 16.36
C GLY A 91 -36.32 -2.39 16.26
N ALA A 92 -36.08 -3.06 17.38
CA ALA A 92 -35.96 -4.52 17.37
C ALA A 92 -37.38 -5.12 17.34
N PRO A 93 -37.79 -5.86 16.30
CA PRO A 93 -39.04 -6.60 16.35
C PRO A 93 -38.92 -7.72 17.40
N ASP A 94 -39.88 -7.70 18.31
CA ASP A 94 -40.13 -8.66 19.38
C ASP A 94 -40.18 -10.10 18.84
N ALA A 95 -39.16 -10.90 19.15
CA ALA A 95 -39.05 -12.31 18.76
C ALA A 95 -39.88 -13.24 19.67
N SER A 96 -41.09 -12.84 20.02
CA SER A 96 -42.03 -13.63 20.83
C SER A 96 -43.35 -13.90 20.10
N GLN A 97 -43.29 -14.40 18.86
CA GLN A 97 -44.46 -15.06 18.23
C GLN A 97 -44.07 -16.33 17.47
N THR A 98 -43.80 -17.40 18.22
CA THR A 98 -43.78 -18.77 17.67
C THR A 98 -45.21 -19.30 17.65
N LYS A 99 -45.91 -19.13 16.52
CA LYS A 99 -47.15 -19.89 16.24
C LYS A 99 -46.78 -21.22 15.60
N SER A 100 -46.94 -22.28 16.36
CA SER A 100 -46.87 -23.66 15.90
C SER A 100 -47.97 -23.96 14.87
N ARG A 101 -47.60 -24.49 13.69
CA ARG A 101 -48.41 -25.51 13.02
C ARG A 101 -47.56 -26.41 12.11
N ALA A 102 -47.88 -27.70 12.21
CA ALA A 102 -47.16 -28.88 11.74
C ALA A 102 -46.96 -29.02 10.21
N GLY A 103 -45.84 -29.66 9.85
CA GLY A 103 -45.86 -30.96 9.15
C GLY A 103 -45.45 -30.99 7.67
N VAL A 104 -44.23 -31.44 7.37
CA VAL A 104 -43.82 -32.02 6.07
C VAL A 104 -42.82 -33.17 6.34
N PRO A 105 -42.92 -34.34 5.67
CA PRO A 105 -42.19 -35.55 6.02
C PRO A 105 -40.74 -35.57 5.49
N GLY A 106 -39.91 -36.39 6.15
CA GLY A 106 -38.45 -36.39 6.03
C GLY A 106 -37.88 -36.91 4.71
N ALA A 107 -36.69 -36.38 4.40
CA ALA A 107 -35.71 -36.96 3.51
C ALA A 107 -34.46 -37.29 4.33
N GLY A 108 -33.97 -38.52 4.20
CA GLY A 108 -32.91 -39.10 5.02
C GLY A 108 -31.55 -38.42 4.82
N PHE A 109 -30.80 -38.35 5.92
CA PHE A 109 -29.43 -37.86 6.00
C PHE A 109 -28.47 -39.00 5.65
N ASP A 110 -27.73 -38.87 4.55
CA ASP A 110 -26.77 -39.87 4.06
C ASP A 110 -25.44 -39.80 4.83
N TRP A 111 -25.20 -40.77 5.71
CA TRP A 111 -24.02 -40.88 6.60
C TRP A 111 -22.70 -41.21 5.85
N GLY A 112 -22.75 -41.46 4.55
CA GLY A 112 -21.62 -41.94 3.74
C GLY A 112 -20.56 -40.90 3.34
N ARG A 113 -20.78 -39.60 3.60
CA ARG A 113 -19.86 -38.52 3.20
C ARG A 113 -18.99 -37.93 4.32
N TYR A 114 -19.16 -38.38 5.57
CA TYR A 114 -18.46 -37.81 6.73
C TYR A 114 -17.34 -38.66 7.34
N LEU A 115 -16.97 -39.79 6.72
CA LEU A 115 -15.84 -40.62 7.19
C LEU A 115 -14.46 -40.21 6.63
N GLY A 116 -14.40 -39.25 5.70
CA GLY A 116 -13.13 -38.73 5.16
C GLY A 116 -12.44 -37.64 6.00
N TRP A 117 -13.16 -37.03 6.94
CA TRP A 117 -12.66 -35.86 7.70
C TRP A 117 -12.18 -36.16 9.12
N ALA A 118 -12.22 -37.43 9.56
CA ALA A 118 -11.84 -37.78 10.93
C ALA A 118 -10.31 -37.87 11.17
N ALA A 119 -9.46 -37.87 10.13
CA ALA A 119 -8.01 -37.95 10.30
C ALA A 119 -7.32 -36.58 10.49
N ALA A 120 -7.84 -35.50 9.92
CA ALA A 120 -7.22 -34.17 9.99
C ALA A 120 -7.46 -33.45 11.33
N ALA A 121 -8.60 -33.69 11.98
CA ALA A 121 -8.94 -33.05 13.26
C ALA A 121 -8.06 -33.54 14.44
N VAL A 122 -7.52 -34.76 14.35
CA VAL A 122 -6.68 -35.32 15.43
C VAL A 122 -5.24 -34.79 15.35
N ALA A 123 -4.72 -34.50 14.16
CA ALA A 123 -3.36 -33.96 13.99
C ALA A 123 -3.20 -32.53 14.54
N LEU A 124 -4.26 -31.71 14.48
CA LEU A 124 -4.27 -30.33 15.00
C LEU A 124 -4.40 -30.27 16.54
N LEU A 125 -5.04 -31.27 17.17
CA LEU A 125 -5.15 -31.33 18.63
C LEU A 125 -3.84 -31.79 19.30
N VAL A 126 -3.01 -32.59 18.60
CA VAL A 126 -1.71 -33.04 19.13
C VAL A 126 -0.66 -31.93 19.10
N THR A 127 -0.68 -31.02 18.10
CA THR A 127 0.25 -29.86 18.07
C THR A 127 -0.10 -28.79 19.12
N ALA A 128 -1.39 -28.54 19.36
CA ALA A 128 -1.84 -27.61 20.41
C ALA A 128 -1.50 -28.09 21.84
N ALA A 129 -1.58 -29.40 22.08
CA ALA A 129 -1.22 -29.98 23.38
C ALA A 129 0.29 -29.95 23.66
N VAL A 130 1.14 -30.11 22.63
CA VAL A 130 2.62 -30.06 22.77
C VAL A 130 3.14 -28.63 23.01
N LEU A 131 2.48 -27.61 22.45
CA LEU A 131 2.83 -26.20 22.72
C LEU A 131 2.37 -25.73 24.11
N SER A 132 1.34 -26.35 24.67
CA SER A 132 0.78 -26.00 26.00
C SER A 132 1.56 -26.61 27.17
N GLN A 133 2.48 -27.54 26.92
CA GLN A 133 3.30 -28.20 27.96
C GLN A 133 4.70 -27.60 28.12
N ARG A 134 5.01 -26.45 27.49
CA ARG A 134 6.30 -25.80 27.73
C ARG A 134 6.37 -25.33 29.19
N PRO A 135 7.30 -25.84 30.03
CA PRO A 135 7.48 -25.36 31.38
C PRO A 135 7.82 -23.88 31.32
N THR A 136 7.00 -23.05 31.94
CA THR A 136 7.29 -21.64 32.14
C THR A 136 8.47 -21.58 33.10
N GLU A 137 9.68 -21.31 32.59
CA GLU A 137 10.80 -21.00 33.47
C GLU A 137 10.40 -19.75 34.27
N PRO A 138 10.41 -19.80 35.61
CA PRO A 138 10.13 -18.63 36.41
C PRO A 138 11.27 -17.63 36.19
N VAL A 139 11.01 -16.60 35.39
CA VAL A 139 11.87 -15.42 35.31
C VAL A 139 11.97 -14.88 36.72
N ALA A 140 13.12 -15.07 37.35
CA ALA A 140 13.43 -14.49 38.64
C ALA A 140 13.19 -12.99 38.53
N ALA A 141 12.26 -12.48 39.36
CA ALA A 141 11.95 -11.07 39.42
C ALA A 141 13.22 -10.29 39.76
N LEU A 142 13.85 -9.71 38.75
CA LEU A 142 14.85 -8.67 38.95
C LEU A 142 14.14 -7.54 39.71
N PRO A 143 14.76 -6.97 40.75
CA PRO A 143 14.17 -5.83 41.47
C PRO A 143 13.88 -4.71 40.47
N PRO A 144 12.86 -3.86 40.71
CA PRO A 144 12.49 -2.80 39.81
C PRO A 144 13.70 -1.92 39.54
N GLN A 145 14.29 -2.09 38.36
CA GLN A 145 15.24 -1.14 37.81
C GLN A 145 14.39 0.08 37.52
N VAL A 146 14.40 1.08 38.40
CA VAL A 146 13.92 2.42 38.06
C VAL A 146 14.70 2.78 36.81
N PRO A 147 14.06 2.94 35.62
CA PRO A 147 14.81 3.31 34.43
C PRO A 147 15.47 4.64 34.77
N SER A 148 16.80 4.62 34.87
CA SER A 148 17.58 5.84 34.88
C SER A 148 17.23 6.51 33.56
N VAL A 149 16.46 7.58 33.64
CA VAL A 149 16.23 8.48 32.52
C VAL A 149 17.60 9.04 32.18
N GLU A 150 18.29 8.36 31.27
CA GLU A 150 19.40 8.96 30.55
C GLU A 150 18.84 10.25 29.95
N PRO A 151 19.53 11.41 30.11
CA PRO A 151 19.07 12.62 29.47
C PRO A 151 18.96 12.31 27.98
N VAL A 152 17.76 12.47 27.42
CA VAL A 152 17.54 12.43 25.99
C VAL A 152 18.46 13.49 25.41
N VAL A 153 19.63 13.06 24.96
CA VAL A 153 20.53 13.88 24.15
C VAL A 153 19.69 14.20 22.92
N ASP A 154 19.46 15.49 22.68
CA ASP A 154 18.78 16.02 21.49
C ASP A 154 19.08 15.12 20.28
N ALA A 155 18.10 14.33 19.86
CA ALA A 155 18.22 13.57 18.62
C ALA A 155 18.33 14.62 17.53
N ALA A 156 19.50 14.73 16.91
CA ALA A 156 19.70 15.64 15.78
C ALA A 156 18.54 15.45 14.79
N PRO A 157 17.97 16.54 14.24
CA PRO A 157 16.89 16.42 13.27
C PRO A 157 17.33 15.49 12.12
N PRO A 158 16.41 14.69 11.57
CA PRO A 158 16.74 13.80 10.46
C PRO A 158 17.35 14.62 9.31
N PRO A 159 18.38 14.08 8.64
CA PRO A 159 19.07 14.80 7.57
C PRO A 159 18.10 15.15 6.44
N THR A 160 18.23 16.36 5.92
CA THR A 160 17.44 16.84 4.78
C THR A 160 17.91 16.19 3.47
N PRO A 161 17.07 16.12 2.42
CA PRO A 161 17.48 15.58 1.11
C PRO A 161 18.74 16.24 0.52
N VAL A 162 18.97 17.52 0.84
CA VAL A 162 20.17 18.25 0.44
C VAL A 162 21.42 17.67 1.12
N GLU A 163 21.35 17.44 2.44
CA GLU A 163 22.44 16.86 3.23
C GLU A 163 22.71 15.41 2.84
N GLU A 164 21.66 14.62 2.62
CA GLU A 164 21.81 13.23 2.20
C GLU A 164 22.42 13.10 0.80
N ARG A 165 22.02 13.96 -0.13
CA ARG A 165 22.66 14.04 -1.46
C ARG A 165 24.14 14.38 -1.34
N GLN A 166 24.51 15.31 -0.47
CA GLN A 166 25.89 15.70 -0.26
C GLN A 166 26.71 14.54 0.34
N ALA A 167 26.17 13.85 1.34
CA ALA A 167 26.79 12.66 1.91
C ALA A 167 26.94 11.52 0.88
N LEU A 168 25.96 11.36 -0.03
CA LEU A 168 26.02 10.37 -1.11
C LEU A 168 27.15 10.68 -2.10
N LEU A 169 27.37 11.95 -2.43
CA LEU A 169 28.48 12.40 -3.28
C LEU A 169 29.84 12.15 -2.62
N GLU A 170 29.97 12.46 -1.33
CA GLU A 170 31.21 12.28 -0.56
C GLU A 170 31.57 10.79 -0.37
N GLY A 171 30.57 9.90 -0.35
CA GLY A 171 30.77 8.46 -0.26
C GLY A 171 31.42 7.82 -1.49
N GLY A 172 31.55 8.52 -2.62
CA GLY A 172 32.31 8.09 -3.80
C GLY A 172 31.74 6.92 -4.61
N GLN A 173 30.58 6.37 -4.23
CA GLN A 173 29.92 5.24 -4.90
C GLN A 173 28.69 5.65 -5.71
N ALA A 174 28.62 6.92 -6.11
CA ALA A 174 27.51 7.45 -6.87
C ALA A 174 27.97 8.01 -8.22
N VAL A 175 27.17 7.76 -9.26
CA VAL A 175 27.31 8.45 -10.53
C VAL A 175 26.62 9.80 -10.43
N LYS A 176 27.24 10.83 -11.02
CA LYS A 176 26.66 12.17 -11.13
C LYS A 176 26.45 12.50 -12.60
N LEU A 177 25.22 12.79 -12.99
CA LEU A 177 24.81 13.04 -14.37
C LEU A 177 24.13 14.40 -14.47
N SER A 178 24.55 15.24 -15.40
CA SER A 178 23.93 16.55 -15.59
C SER A 178 22.63 16.44 -16.38
N TRP A 179 21.62 17.22 -15.99
CA TRP A 179 20.39 17.34 -16.76
C TRP A 179 20.63 18.03 -18.11
N SER A 180 19.94 17.54 -19.12
CA SER A 180 19.82 18.13 -20.45
C SER A 180 18.36 18.52 -20.67
N ALA A 181 18.10 19.81 -20.86
CA ALA A 181 16.77 20.32 -21.14
C ALA A 181 16.31 19.98 -22.55
N THR A 182 15.03 19.62 -22.69
CA THR A 182 14.39 19.42 -24.00
C THR A 182 13.81 20.73 -24.53
N LYS A 183 12.99 20.64 -25.58
CA LYS A 183 12.28 21.79 -26.16
C LYS A 183 10.96 22.11 -25.44
N ASP A 184 10.56 21.33 -24.43
CA ASP A 184 9.34 21.62 -23.66
C ASP A 184 9.54 22.93 -22.87
N GLU A 185 8.49 23.77 -22.84
CA GLU A 185 8.56 25.07 -22.18
C GLU A 185 8.86 24.97 -20.68
N ALA A 186 8.44 23.89 -20.03
CA ALA A 186 8.73 23.65 -18.61
C ALA A 186 10.24 23.50 -18.35
N ALA A 187 11.02 23.08 -19.36
CA ALA A 187 12.46 22.89 -19.28
C ALA A 187 13.27 24.17 -19.59
N SER A 188 12.62 25.28 -19.95
CA SER A 188 13.31 26.52 -20.34
C SER A 188 14.10 27.10 -19.16
N GLY A 189 15.43 27.06 -19.26
CA GLY A 189 16.34 27.48 -18.18
C GLY A 189 16.55 26.44 -17.08
N ALA A 190 15.97 25.25 -17.23
CA ALA A 190 16.14 24.15 -16.29
C ALA A 190 17.56 23.56 -16.38
N SER A 191 18.15 23.31 -15.23
CA SER A 191 19.49 22.74 -15.07
C SER A 191 19.58 21.95 -13.77
N GLY A 192 20.74 21.32 -13.53
CA GLY A 192 21.01 20.57 -12.32
C GLY A 192 21.60 19.21 -12.64
N ASP A 193 21.41 18.26 -11.74
CA ASP A 193 22.04 16.95 -11.86
C ASP A 193 21.30 15.86 -11.08
N VAL A 194 21.49 14.62 -11.52
CA VAL A 194 21.12 13.39 -10.83
C VAL A 194 22.36 12.82 -10.17
N VAL A 195 22.22 12.39 -8.92
CA VAL A 195 23.20 11.58 -8.21
C VAL A 195 22.56 10.24 -7.89
N TRP A 196 23.14 9.14 -8.34
CA TRP A 196 22.59 7.79 -8.13
C TRP A 196 23.67 6.81 -7.69
N SER A 197 23.37 6.00 -6.67
CA SER A 197 24.21 4.88 -6.26
C SER A 197 23.46 3.56 -6.42
N GLY A 198 23.80 2.79 -7.46
CA GLY A 198 23.23 1.46 -7.67
C GLY A 198 23.56 0.48 -6.54
N ALA A 199 24.73 0.60 -5.92
CA ALA A 199 25.10 -0.24 -4.78
C ALA A 199 24.20 0.00 -3.54
N ARG A 200 23.77 1.25 -3.33
CA ARG A 200 22.94 1.63 -2.19
C ARG A 200 21.45 1.68 -2.52
N GLN A 201 21.07 1.62 -3.79
CA GLN A 201 19.71 1.88 -4.28
C GLN A 201 19.15 3.22 -3.76
N VAL A 202 20.01 4.25 -3.72
CA VAL A 202 19.66 5.59 -3.26
C VAL A 202 20.13 6.61 -4.29
N GLY A 203 19.31 7.61 -4.57
CA GLY A 203 19.72 8.76 -5.35
C GLY A 203 18.89 10.00 -5.08
N TYR A 204 19.37 11.11 -5.62
CA TYR A 204 18.77 12.42 -5.46
C TYR A 204 18.90 13.21 -6.76
N MET A 205 17.86 13.94 -7.10
CA MET A 205 17.82 14.85 -8.23
C MET A 205 17.86 16.28 -7.71
N ARG A 206 18.71 17.11 -8.28
CA ARG A 206 18.72 18.54 -8.06
C ARG A 206 18.25 19.25 -9.32
N PHE A 207 17.27 20.11 -9.16
CA PHE A 207 16.72 20.93 -10.24
C PHE A 207 16.89 22.39 -9.91
N LYS A 208 17.25 23.19 -10.91
CA LYS A 208 17.30 24.65 -10.83
C LYS A 208 16.64 25.24 -12.06
N GLY A 209 15.68 26.15 -11.87
CA GLY A 209 14.97 26.80 -12.97
C GLY A 209 13.96 25.91 -13.71
N LEU A 210 13.61 24.74 -13.16
CA LEU A 210 12.47 23.95 -13.66
C LEU A 210 11.17 24.71 -13.34
N LYS A 211 10.23 24.77 -14.29
CA LYS A 211 9.00 25.56 -14.12
C LYS A 211 8.16 25.02 -12.94
N PRO A 212 7.63 25.87 -12.05
CA PRO A 212 6.72 25.41 -11.02
C PRO A 212 5.45 24.78 -11.61
N ASN A 213 4.93 23.74 -10.97
CA ASN A 213 3.69 23.06 -11.37
C ASN A 213 2.58 23.24 -10.34
N ASP A 214 1.32 23.07 -10.79
CA ASP A 214 0.18 22.86 -9.89
C ASP A 214 -0.08 21.36 -9.77
N PRO A 215 0.12 20.73 -8.60
CA PRO A 215 -0.07 19.28 -8.43
C PRO A 215 -1.49 18.79 -8.74
N LYS A 216 -2.47 19.69 -8.76
CA LYS A 216 -3.85 19.38 -9.13
C LYS A 216 -4.08 19.34 -10.64
N GLU A 217 -3.16 19.91 -11.42
CA GLU A 217 -3.23 19.93 -12.88
C GLU A 217 -2.21 18.98 -13.52
N ALA A 218 -0.96 19.00 -13.04
CA ALA A 218 0.12 18.17 -13.54
C ALA A 218 1.25 18.01 -12.52
N GLN A 219 1.94 16.88 -12.57
CA GLN A 219 3.11 16.60 -11.72
C GLN A 219 4.29 16.13 -12.57
N TYR A 220 5.50 16.32 -12.05
CA TYR A 220 6.68 15.75 -12.66
C TYR A 220 6.86 14.32 -12.21
N GLN A 221 7.30 13.44 -13.11
CA GLN A 221 7.61 12.06 -12.77
C GLN A 221 8.97 11.66 -13.33
N LEU A 222 9.75 10.94 -12.52
CA LEU A 222 11.02 10.38 -12.91
C LEU A 222 10.85 8.98 -13.50
N TRP A 223 11.52 8.74 -14.63
CA TRP A 223 11.67 7.44 -15.25
C TRP A 223 13.14 7.07 -15.33
N ILE A 224 13.45 5.84 -14.93
CA ILE A 224 14.81 5.29 -14.96
C ILE A 224 14.85 4.11 -15.92
N PHE A 225 15.73 4.20 -16.90
CA PHE A 225 16.02 3.12 -17.83
C PHE A 225 17.28 2.45 -17.35
N ALA A 226 17.25 1.13 -17.21
CA ALA A 226 18.38 0.33 -16.80
C ALA A 226 18.80 -0.63 -17.91
N LYS A 227 20.09 -0.93 -17.96
CA LYS A 227 20.63 -1.92 -18.88
C LYS A 227 20.04 -3.31 -18.59
N GLY A 228 19.61 -3.99 -19.65
CA GLY A 228 18.99 -5.32 -19.53
C GLY A 228 17.52 -5.31 -19.13
N GLN A 229 16.91 -4.14 -18.92
CA GLN A 229 15.48 -3.98 -18.72
C GLN A 229 14.76 -3.66 -20.03
N ASP A 230 13.49 -4.08 -20.16
CA ASP A 230 12.66 -3.73 -21.31
C ASP A 230 12.38 -2.21 -21.31
N GLU A 231 12.87 -1.51 -22.32
CA GLU A 231 12.69 -0.06 -22.48
C GLU A 231 11.22 0.34 -22.55
N ARG A 232 10.28 -0.57 -22.88
CA ARG A 232 8.84 -0.28 -22.84
C ARG A 232 8.32 -0.06 -21.42
N TYR A 233 9.01 -0.60 -20.42
CA TYR A 233 8.62 -0.56 -19.00
C TYR A 233 9.77 -0.02 -18.14
N PRO A 234 10.07 1.29 -18.24
CA PRO A 234 11.07 1.94 -17.40
C PRO A 234 10.63 1.91 -15.93
N VAL A 235 11.58 1.99 -15.02
CA VAL A 235 11.31 2.04 -13.57
C VAL A 235 10.76 3.43 -13.21
N ASP A 236 9.66 3.44 -12.47
CA ASP A 236 9.17 4.65 -11.81
C ASP A 236 10.11 5.03 -10.67
N GLY A 237 10.69 6.23 -10.76
CA GLY A 237 11.58 6.79 -9.75
C GLY A 237 10.88 7.76 -8.79
N GLY A 238 9.57 7.96 -8.95
CA GLY A 238 8.73 8.79 -8.09
C GLY A 238 8.16 10.02 -8.79
N VAL A 239 7.08 10.53 -8.21
CA VAL A 239 6.40 11.77 -8.61
C VAL A 239 6.83 12.89 -7.66
N PHE A 240 7.01 14.10 -8.21
CA PHE A 240 7.43 15.25 -7.43
C PHE A 240 6.88 16.56 -7.97
N ASP A 241 6.93 17.58 -7.12
CA ASP A 241 6.48 18.93 -7.42
C ASP A 241 7.64 19.92 -7.27
N VAL A 242 7.55 21.01 -8.03
CA VAL A 242 8.48 22.13 -8.01
C VAL A 242 7.69 23.38 -7.64
N ASP A 243 8.14 24.05 -6.59
CA ASP A 243 7.57 25.33 -6.17
C ASP A 243 8.35 26.51 -6.78
N SER A 244 7.98 27.73 -6.40
CA SER A 244 8.60 28.96 -6.90
C SER A 244 9.95 29.31 -6.26
N SER A 245 10.54 28.42 -5.43
CA SER A 245 11.84 28.66 -4.78
C SER A 245 13.02 28.70 -5.77
N GLY A 246 12.86 28.07 -6.95
CA GLY A 246 13.84 28.10 -8.04
C GLY A 246 14.96 27.06 -7.94
N GLU A 247 15.09 26.35 -6.82
CA GLU A 247 15.96 25.18 -6.68
C GLU A 247 15.33 24.15 -5.72
N VAL A 248 15.27 22.88 -6.15
CA VAL A 248 14.70 21.79 -5.37
C VAL A 248 15.58 20.54 -5.45
N VAL A 249 15.69 19.84 -4.32
CA VAL A 249 16.34 18.52 -4.23
C VAL A 249 15.29 17.48 -3.89
N VAL A 250 15.17 16.48 -4.74
CA VAL A 250 14.15 15.43 -4.68
C VAL A 250 14.84 14.08 -4.50
N ALA A 251 14.41 13.28 -3.53
CA ALA A 251 14.89 11.91 -3.38
C ALA A 251 14.31 11.02 -4.48
N ILE A 252 15.09 10.04 -4.94
CA ILE A 252 14.66 9.03 -5.90
C ILE A 252 14.21 7.80 -5.10
N ASP A 253 12.97 7.37 -5.30
CA ASP A 253 12.34 6.26 -4.56
C ASP A 253 11.84 5.19 -5.54
N PRO A 254 12.76 4.45 -6.21
CA PRO A 254 12.37 3.46 -7.17
C PRO A 254 11.86 2.20 -6.46
N LYS A 255 10.71 1.70 -6.89
CA LYS A 255 10.13 0.46 -6.34
C LYS A 255 10.75 -0.82 -6.89
N LEU A 256 11.54 -0.68 -7.96
CA LEU A 256 12.29 -1.76 -8.59
C LEU A 256 13.78 -1.47 -8.49
N HIS A 257 14.57 -2.53 -8.38
CA HIS A 257 16.02 -2.44 -8.27
C HIS A 257 16.65 -1.93 -9.58
N VAL A 258 17.55 -0.96 -9.47
CA VAL A 258 18.24 -0.29 -10.60
C VAL A 258 19.75 -0.34 -10.41
N ASP A 259 20.44 -1.29 -11.05
CA ASP A 259 21.90 -1.40 -10.97
C ASP A 259 22.62 -0.44 -11.92
N GLU A 260 22.42 -0.63 -13.23
CA GLU A 260 23.10 0.11 -14.30
C GLU A 260 22.10 1.04 -15.02
N PRO A 261 21.76 2.22 -14.47
CA PRO A 261 20.90 3.16 -15.16
C PRO A 261 21.61 3.70 -16.40
N THR A 262 20.95 3.68 -17.55
CA THR A 262 21.42 4.20 -18.84
C THR A 262 20.85 5.59 -19.12
N LEU A 263 19.62 5.86 -18.65
CA LEU A 263 18.92 7.12 -18.84
C LEU A 263 18.00 7.42 -17.67
N PHE A 264 18.02 8.68 -17.23
CA PHE A 264 16.99 9.28 -16.41
C PHE A 264 16.18 10.24 -17.27
N ALA A 265 14.86 10.17 -17.21
CA ALA A 265 13.97 11.07 -17.93
C ALA A 265 12.89 11.61 -16.98
N VAL A 266 12.66 12.92 -17.02
CA VAL A 266 11.56 13.56 -16.31
C VAL A 266 10.46 13.87 -17.30
N THR A 267 9.23 13.47 -16.99
CA THR A 267 8.04 13.79 -17.77
C THR A 267 7.07 14.66 -16.99
N VAL A 268 6.18 15.36 -17.72
CA VAL A 268 5.00 16.02 -17.14
C VAL A 268 3.82 15.11 -17.33
N GLU A 269 3.24 14.65 -16.22
CA GLU A 269 2.13 13.70 -16.19
C GLU A 269 0.93 14.30 -15.47
N LYS A 270 -0.22 13.62 -15.56
CA LYS A 270 -1.43 13.98 -14.80
C LYS A 270 -1.20 13.85 -13.28
N PRO A 271 -2.07 14.42 -12.42
CA PRO A 271 -1.98 14.26 -10.98
C PRO A 271 -1.91 12.79 -10.55
N GLY A 272 -1.01 12.49 -9.62
CA GLY A 272 -0.68 11.13 -9.17
C GLY A 272 0.26 10.35 -10.10
N GLY A 273 0.71 10.95 -11.21
CA GLY A 273 1.59 10.30 -12.18
C GLY A 273 0.90 9.21 -13.00
N VAL A 274 1.71 8.40 -13.67
CA VAL A 274 1.30 7.22 -14.43
C VAL A 274 2.18 6.03 -14.08
N VAL A 275 1.66 4.81 -14.24
CA VAL A 275 2.42 3.58 -13.99
C VAL A 275 3.34 3.19 -15.15
N VAL A 276 3.05 3.69 -16.35
CA VAL A 276 3.87 3.53 -17.55
C VAL A 276 3.78 4.84 -18.35
N SER A 277 4.91 5.51 -18.60
CA SER A 277 4.89 6.74 -19.39
C SER A 277 4.79 6.48 -20.89
N LYS A 278 3.91 7.25 -21.54
CA LYS A 278 3.83 7.37 -23.00
C LYS A 278 4.91 8.26 -23.59
N ARG A 279 5.67 8.98 -22.75
CA ARG A 279 6.79 9.85 -23.12
C ARG A 279 6.42 11.01 -24.04
N GLU A 280 5.15 11.43 -23.99
CA GLU A 280 4.63 12.50 -24.85
C GLU A 280 5.21 13.88 -24.47
N ARG A 281 5.60 14.05 -23.19
CA ARG A 281 6.12 15.32 -22.64
C ARG A 281 7.35 15.12 -21.77
N ILE A 282 8.48 14.77 -22.38
CA ILE A 282 9.79 14.71 -21.69
C ILE A 282 10.35 16.13 -21.55
N VAL A 283 10.69 16.54 -20.33
CA VAL A 283 11.25 17.87 -20.01
C VAL A 283 12.76 17.85 -19.81
N LEU A 284 13.27 16.83 -19.13
CA LEU A 284 14.69 16.70 -18.82
C LEU A 284 15.17 15.28 -19.07
N THR A 285 16.40 15.13 -19.54
CA THR A 285 17.07 13.84 -19.64
C THR A 285 18.49 13.91 -19.08
N ALA A 286 18.95 12.83 -18.46
CA ALA A 286 20.35 12.66 -18.07
C ALA A 286 20.79 11.26 -18.47
N ALA A 287 21.65 11.18 -19.47
CA ALA A 287 22.21 9.93 -19.95
C ALA A 287 23.46 9.57 -19.15
N ALA A 288 23.50 8.36 -18.61
CA ALA A 288 24.76 7.75 -18.22
C ALA A 288 25.40 7.25 -19.53
N GLY A 289 26.33 8.03 -20.09
CA GLY A 289 27.00 7.64 -21.34
C GLY A 289 27.57 6.22 -21.25
N GLY A 290 27.41 5.46 -22.34
CA GLY A 290 27.94 4.10 -22.50
C GLY A 290 29.45 4.03 -22.75
#